data_AF-A0A7J0E350-F1
#
_entry.id   AF-A0A7J0E350-F1
#
_cell.length_a   1.000
_cell.length_b   1.000
_cell.length_c   1.000
_cell.angle_alpha   90.00
_cell.angle_beta   90.00
_cell.angle_gamma   90.00
#
_symmetry.space_group_name_H-M   'P 1'
#
loop_
_entity.id
_entity.type
_entity.pdbx_description
1 polymer ?
#
loop_
_entity_poly.entity_id
_entity_poly.type
_entity_poly.pdbx_seq_one_letter_code
_entity_poly.pdbx_strand_id
1 'polypeptide(L)'
;MNSKLKDLNFVLMRLIFEAFGIGKHYEVEAEKTTDSLRATKYRAPTENGNQNETLGLTAHVDKNTLSTLCENGVPGLDVLHDEGQWRQLPIPKGSWLVLLGNVFEVWTNGLLHGVRHRVMMSGDKERYSYGCFSTPREGVTMEVPPELVDNDHPALYRPFIYSDFLAIHGRSPSFDILKTYAGI
;
A
#
# COMPACT_ATOMS: atom_id res chain seq x y z
N MET A 1 -12.35 0.04 21.16
CA MET A 1 -12.90 1.26 20.55
C MET A 1 -12.46 1.25 19.09
N ASN A 2 -13.35 0.93 18.15
CA ASN A 2 -13.00 0.93 16.73
C ASN A 2 -12.91 2.39 16.26
N SER A 3 -11.88 2.75 15.50
CA SER A 3 -11.78 4.12 14.98
C SER A 3 -12.57 4.19 13.66
N LYS A 4 -13.22 5.33 13.39
CA LYS A 4 -13.97 5.55 12.13
C LYS A 4 -13.12 5.30 10.88
N LEU A 5 -11.80 5.48 10.98
CA LEU A 5 -10.87 5.25 9.88
C LEU A 5 -10.65 3.74 9.64
N LYS A 6 -10.67 2.91 10.68
CA LYS A 6 -10.68 1.45 10.53
C LYS A 6 -11.95 0.98 9.84
N ASP A 7 -13.11 1.49 10.28
CA ASP A 7 -14.39 1.16 9.65
C ASP A 7 -14.38 1.53 8.15
N LEU A 8 -13.81 2.69 7.79
CA LEU A 8 -13.62 3.09 6.39
C LEU A 8 -12.74 2.09 5.62
N ASN A 9 -11.61 1.67 6.17
CA ASN A 9 -10.72 0.70 5.52
C ASN A 9 -11.43 -0.64 5.26
N PHE A 10 -12.20 -1.14 6.22
CA PHE A 10 -12.97 -2.37 6.06
C PHE A 10 -14.05 -2.24 4.98
N VAL A 11 -14.78 -1.12 4.95
CA VAL A 11 -15.75 -0.84 3.88
C VAL A 11 -15.07 -0.80 2.51
N LEU A 12 -13.93 -0.10 2.38
CA LEU A 12 -13.19 -0.01 1.12
C LEU A 12 -12.69 -1.38 0.67
N MET A 13 -12.10 -2.17 1.58
CA MET A 13 -11.64 -3.52 1.28
C MET A 13 -12.79 -4.40 0.80
N ARG A 14 -13.94 -4.35 1.47
CA ARG A 14 -15.14 -5.08 1.04
C ARG A 14 -15.59 -4.70 -0.37
N LEU A 15 -15.70 -3.40 -0.65
CA LEU A 15 -16.15 -2.90 -1.96
C LEU A 15 -15.21 -3.36 -3.07
N ILE A 16 -13.90 -3.36 -2.83
CA ILE A 16 -12.94 -3.84 -3.82
C ILE A 16 -13.09 -5.36 -3.99
N PHE A 17 -13.19 -6.15 -2.92
CA PHE A 17 -13.39 -7.60 -3.04
C PHE A 17 -14.67 -7.93 -3.84
N GLU A 18 -15.78 -7.23 -3.57
CA GLU A 18 -17.03 -7.39 -4.31
C GLU A 18 -16.88 -6.98 -5.78
N ALA A 19 -16.17 -5.89 -6.09
CA ALA A 19 -15.94 -5.43 -7.46
C ALA A 19 -15.15 -6.43 -8.33
N PHE A 20 -14.28 -7.24 -7.70
CA PHE A 20 -13.51 -8.29 -8.38
C PHE A 20 -14.19 -9.67 -8.33
N GLY A 21 -15.45 -9.76 -7.86
CA GLY A 21 -16.18 -11.03 -7.78
C GLY A 21 -15.67 -11.99 -6.70
N ILE A 22 -14.78 -11.53 -5.82
CA ILE A 22 -14.15 -12.31 -4.74
C ILE A 22 -14.75 -11.96 -3.36
N GLY A 23 -15.92 -11.30 -3.33
CA GLY A 23 -16.59 -10.80 -2.13
C GLY A 23 -16.78 -11.84 -1.01
N LYS A 24 -16.93 -13.13 -1.35
CA LYS A 24 -17.08 -14.20 -0.36
C LYS A 24 -15.85 -14.41 0.54
N HIS A 25 -14.68 -13.93 0.11
CA HIS A 25 -13.43 -14.05 0.87
C HIS A 25 -13.25 -12.91 1.88
N TYR A 26 -14.03 -11.83 1.76
CA TYR A 26 -13.85 -10.62 2.56
C TYR A 26 -13.93 -10.86 4.07
N GLU A 27 -14.94 -11.56 4.56
CA GLU A 27 -15.14 -11.72 6.02
C GLU A 27 -13.95 -12.46 6.66
N VAL A 28 -13.49 -13.54 6.02
CA VAL A 28 -12.34 -14.33 6.48
C VAL A 28 -11.06 -13.50 6.44
N GLU A 29 -10.87 -12.69 5.40
CA GLU A 29 -9.69 -11.81 5.31
C GLU A 29 -9.74 -10.67 6.33
N ALA A 30 -10.92 -10.09 6.57
CA ALA A 30 -11.13 -9.04 7.56
C ALA A 30 -10.80 -9.53 8.97
N GLU A 31 -11.21 -10.77 9.33
CA GLU A 31 -10.86 -11.40 10.61
C GLU A 31 -9.36 -11.63 10.78
N LYS A 32 -8.65 -11.90 9.67
CA LYS A 32 -7.21 -12.13 9.61
C LYS A 32 -6.40 -10.85 9.44
N THR A 33 -7.05 -9.70 9.31
CA THR A 33 -6.42 -8.39 9.11
C THR A 33 -6.29 -7.63 10.42
N THR A 34 -5.26 -6.79 10.52
CA THR A 34 -5.05 -5.85 11.62
C THR A 34 -4.72 -4.47 11.07
N ASP A 35 -5.33 -3.45 11.66
CA ASP A 35 -5.07 -2.05 11.33
C ASP A 35 -4.09 -1.41 12.30
N SER A 36 -3.06 -0.77 11.74
CA SER A 36 -2.16 0.11 12.48
C SER A 36 -2.37 1.57 12.08
N LEU A 37 -2.35 2.47 13.06
CA LEU A 37 -2.40 3.91 12.84
C LEU A 37 -0.99 4.49 12.97
N ARG A 38 -0.61 5.37 12.05
CA ARG A 38 0.69 6.06 12.08
C ARG A 38 0.50 7.54 11.81
N ALA A 39 1.11 8.37 12.64
CA ALA A 39 1.34 9.77 12.36
C ALA A 39 2.83 9.96 12.05
N THR A 40 3.14 10.67 10.97
CA THR A 40 4.52 10.92 10.54
C THR A 40 4.73 12.40 10.33
N LYS A 41 5.80 12.94 10.94
CA LYS A 41 6.27 14.31 10.74
C LYS A 41 7.48 14.30 9.81
N TYR A 42 7.45 15.15 8.79
CA TYR A 42 8.55 15.41 7.86
C TYR A 42 9.01 16.85 8.04
N ARG A 43 10.32 17.04 8.17
CA ARG A 43 10.92 18.37 8.32
C ARG A 43 10.92 19.09 6.96
N ALA A 44 10.80 20.41 7.01
CA ALA A 44 11.07 21.24 5.83
C ALA A 44 12.57 21.16 5.48
N PRO A 45 12.95 21.14 4.19
CA PRO A 45 14.34 21.28 3.77
C PRO A 45 14.93 22.63 4.21
N THR A 46 16.24 22.70 4.40
CA THR A 46 16.91 23.99 4.66
C THR A 46 17.26 24.69 3.34
N GLU A 47 17.44 26.02 3.34
CA GLU A 47 17.72 26.81 2.12
C GLU A 47 18.99 26.36 1.36
N ASN A 48 19.93 25.69 2.03
CA ASN A 48 21.17 25.14 1.44
C ASN A 48 21.18 23.61 1.40
N GLY A 49 20.01 22.98 1.56
CA GLY A 49 19.90 21.53 1.66
C GLY A 49 20.25 20.81 0.37
N ASN A 50 21.05 19.75 0.48
CA ASN A 50 21.32 18.85 -0.65
C ASN A 50 20.08 17.96 -0.95
N GLN A 51 20.14 17.16 -2.03
CA GLN A 51 19.03 16.26 -2.40
C GLN A 51 18.57 15.31 -1.27
N ASN A 52 19.46 14.93 -0.35
CA ASN A 52 19.09 14.07 0.79
C ASN A 52 18.20 14.80 1.81
N GLU A 53 18.28 16.13 1.92
CA GLU A 53 17.38 16.90 2.80
C GLU A 53 15.95 16.98 2.27
N THR A 54 15.78 16.82 0.96
CA THR A 54 14.45 16.79 0.33
C THR A 54 13.79 15.41 0.38
N LEU A 55 14.53 14.33 0.69
CA LEU A 55 13.97 12.99 0.74
C LEU A 55 13.28 12.75 2.08
N GLY A 56 11.95 12.78 2.11
CA GLY A 56 11.15 12.48 3.30
C GLY A 56 10.97 10.98 3.54
N LEU A 57 10.74 10.21 2.47
CA LEU A 57 10.59 8.76 2.50
C LEU A 57 11.08 8.18 1.18
N THR A 58 11.96 7.19 1.26
CA THR A 58 12.48 6.46 0.09
C THR A 58 11.36 5.84 -0.72
N ALA A 59 11.57 5.71 -2.03
CA ALA A 59 10.63 5.01 -2.89
C ALA A 59 10.39 3.58 -2.39
N HIS A 60 9.13 3.18 -2.28
CA HIS A 60 8.72 1.83 -1.88
C HIS A 60 7.33 1.51 -2.43
N VAL A 61 6.90 0.26 -2.25
CA VAL A 61 5.51 -0.17 -2.34
C VAL A 61 5.11 -0.64 -0.95
N ASP A 62 3.89 -0.29 -0.51
CA ASP A 62 3.42 -0.76 0.78
C ASP A 62 3.29 -2.29 0.78
N LYS A 63 3.71 -2.92 1.87
CA LYS A 63 3.69 -4.38 2.02
C LYS A 63 2.34 -4.92 2.46
N ASN A 64 1.41 -4.03 2.76
CA ASN A 64 0.14 -4.32 3.38
C ASN A 64 -0.94 -4.60 2.32
N THR A 65 -2.19 -4.70 2.76
CA THR A 65 -3.36 -4.81 1.88
C THR A 65 -3.79 -3.43 1.40
N LEU A 66 -4.05 -2.51 2.35
CA LEU A 66 -4.61 -1.18 2.05
C LEU A 66 -3.99 -0.10 2.95
N SER A 67 -3.66 1.04 2.37
CA SER A 67 -3.22 2.25 3.07
C SER A 67 -4.17 3.40 2.82
N THR A 68 -4.75 3.97 3.86
CA THR A 68 -5.60 5.16 3.77
C THR A 68 -4.93 6.34 4.44
N LEU A 69 -4.65 7.41 3.70
CA LEU A 69 -3.79 8.52 4.07
C LEU A 69 -4.53 9.86 4.02
N CYS A 70 -4.22 10.74 4.96
CA CYS A 70 -4.49 12.17 4.85
C CYS A 70 -3.26 12.98 5.30
N GLU A 71 -3.24 14.26 4.95
CA GLU A 71 -2.13 15.16 5.27
C GLU A 71 -2.62 16.55 5.71
N ASN A 72 -1.72 17.34 6.27
CA ASN A 72 -1.98 18.70 6.76
C ASN A 72 -2.05 19.77 5.64
N GLY A 73 -2.26 19.37 4.38
CA GLY A 73 -2.28 20.25 3.21
C GLY A 73 -0.90 20.71 2.72
N VAL A 74 0.19 20.15 3.28
CA VAL A 74 1.54 20.31 2.72
C VAL A 74 1.82 19.12 1.81
N PRO A 75 1.96 19.32 0.48
CA PRO A 75 2.18 18.23 -0.45
C PRO A 75 3.57 17.62 -0.27
N GLY A 76 3.74 16.40 -0.77
CA GLY A 76 5.04 15.75 -0.80
C GLY A 76 5.01 14.30 -1.21
N LEU A 77 3.83 13.68 -1.29
CA LEU A 77 3.68 12.34 -1.84
C LEU A 77 3.89 12.38 -3.36
N ASP A 78 4.85 11.61 -3.86
CA ASP A 78 5.01 11.33 -5.28
C ASP A 78 4.64 9.86 -5.56
N VAL A 79 3.96 9.61 -6.67
CA VAL A 79 3.69 8.27 -7.19
C VAL A 79 4.41 8.06 -8.53
N LEU A 80 4.87 6.84 -8.78
CA LEU A 80 5.43 6.47 -10.07
C LEU A 80 4.30 6.02 -11.00
N HIS A 81 4.16 6.70 -12.14
CA HIS A 81 3.22 6.31 -13.19
C HIS A 81 3.85 5.30 -14.16
N ASP A 82 3.00 4.63 -14.95
CA ASP A 82 3.39 3.59 -15.92
C ASP A 82 4.44 4.06 -16.94
N GLU A 83 4.47 5.36 -17.25
CA GLU A 83 5.48 6.00 -18.10
C GLU A 83 6.88 6.09 -17.44
N GLY A 84 7.05 5.57 -16.23
CA GLY A 84 8.30 5.65 -15.46
C GLY A 84 8.56 7.04 -14.86
N GLN A 85 7.53 7.89 -14.81
CA GLN A 85 7.64 9.27 -14.34
C GLN A 85 7.06 9.42 -12.93
N TRP A 86 7.81 10.07 -12.05
CA TRP A 86 7.33 10.49 -10.74
C TRP A 86 6.43 11.72 -10.89
N ARG A 87 5.23 11.68 -10.30
CA ARG A 87 4.33 12.84 -10.23
C ARG A 87 3.86 13.04 -8.80
N GLN A 88 3.84 14.30 -8.38
CA GLN A 88 3.31 14.66 -7.08
C GLN A 88 1.79 14.45 -7.08
N LEU A 89 1.29 13.82 -6.02
CA LEU A 89 -0.12 13.52 -5.81
C LEU A 89 -0.63 14.29 -4.58
N PRO A 90 -1.17 15.51 -4.75
CA PRO A 90 -1.74 16.27 -3.63
C PRO A 90 -3.02 15.60 -3.14
N ILE A 91 -3.20 15.51 -1.82
CA ILE A 91 -4.45 15.00 -1.23
C ILE A 91 -5.42 16.18 -1.06
N PRO A 92 -6.58 16.19 -1.74
CA PRO A 92 -7.54 17.28 -1.60
C PRO A 92 -8.01 17.45 -0.15
N LYS A 93 -8.29 18.70 0.24
CA LYS A 93 -8.75 19.02 1.60
C LYS A 93 -10.08 18.30 1.89
N GLY A 94 -10.12 17.57 3.00
CA GLY A 94 -11.30 16.81 3.42
C GLY A 94 -11.43 15.45 2.73
N SER A 95 -10.44 15.04 1.94
CA SER A 95 -10.40 13.74 1.28
C SER A 95 -9.37 12.81 1.94
N TRP A 96 -9.51 11.52 1.62
CA TRP A 96 -8.54 10.49 1.94
C TRP A 96 -7.98 9.92 0.65
N LEU A 97 -6.68 9.68 0.62
CA LEU A 97 -6.03 8.92 -0.44
C LEU A 97 -5.97 7.45 -0.04
N VAL A 98 -6.31 6.56 -0.95
CA VAL A 98 -6.24 5.11 -0.75
C VAL A 98 -5.17 4.55 -1.68
N LEU A 99 -4.18 3.85 -1.12
CA LEU A 99 -3.13 3.16 -1.86
C LEU A 99 -3.25 1.65 -1.62
N LEU A 100 -3.07 0.88 -2.69
CA LEU A 100 -3.01 -0.57 -2.63
C LEU A 100 -1.57 -1.00 -2.36
N GLY A 101 -1.42 -1.99 -1.48
CA GLY A 101 -0.13 -2.62 -1.21
C GLY A 101 0.05 -3.95 -1.95
N ASN A 102 1.22 -4.57 -1.78
CA ASN A 102 1.59 -5.82 -2.45
C ASN A 102 0.62 -6.98 -2.14
N VAL A 103 0.02 -7.01 -0.94
CA VAL A 103 -0.89 -8.11 -0.59
C VAL A 103 -2.15 -8.07 -1.47
N PHE A 104 -2.61 -6.88 -1.83
CA PHE A 104 -3.79 -6.72 -2.67
C PHE A 104 -3.57 -7.21 -4.11
N GLU A 105 -2.33 -7.11 -4.60
CA GLU A 105 -1.94 -7.62 -5.91
C GLU A 105 -2.12 -9.15 -6.00
N VAL A 106 -1.87 -9.88 -4.91
CA VAL A 106 -2.12 -11.33 -4.83
C VAL A 106 -3.62 -11.62 -4.88
N TRP A 107 -4.41 -10.91 -4.06
CA TRP A 107 -5.88 -11.07 -4.01
C TRP A 107 -6.56 -10.83 -5.35
N THR A 108 -5.97 -9.99 -6.20
CA THR A 108 -6.53 -9.63 -7.51
C THR A 108 -5.86 -10.38 -8.67
N ASN A 109 -5.03 -11.38 -8.39
CA ASN A 109 -4.22 -12.09 -9.38
C ASN A 109 -3.46 -11.14 -10.34
N GLY A 110 -2.92 -10.05 -9.81
CA GLY A 110 -2.18 -9.05 -10.58
C GLY A 110 -3.04 -8.06 -11.38
N LEU A 111 -4.37 -8.08 -11.28
CA LEU A 111 -5.23 -7.08 -11.94
C LEU A 111 -5.04 -5.67 -11.35
N LEU A 112 -4.70 -5.58 -10.06
CA LEU A 112 -4.27 -4.35 -9.42
C LEU A 112 -2.84 -4.49 -8.93
N HIS A 113 -2.08 -3.41 -9.01
CA HIS A 113 -0.68 -3.37 -8.58
C HIS A 113 -0.50 -2.50 -7.36
N GLY A 114 0.46 -2.89 -6.53
CA GLY A 114 0.88 -2.05 -5.41
C GLY A 114 1.47 -0.72 -5.91
N VAL A 115 1.03 0.40 -5.34
CA VAL A 115 1.44 1.73 -5.82
C VAL A 115 2.85 2.05 -5.34
N ARG A 116 3.78 2.22 -6.29
CA ARG A 116 5.13 2.68 -5.99
C ARG A 116 5.11 4.17 -5.70
N HIS A 117 5.49 4.55 -4.49
CA HIS A 117 5.41 5.92 -4.02
C HIS A 117 6.62 6.31 -3.17
N ARG A 118 6.87 7.61 -3.04
CA ARG A 118 7.92 8.21 -2.20
C ARG A 118 7.41 9.51 -1.58
N VAL A 119 8.16 10.06 -0.62
CA VAL A 119 7.88 11.42 -0.12
C VAL A 119 9.07 12.33 -0.41
N MET A 120 8.81 13.39 -1.19
CA MET A 120 9.74 14.47 -1.49
C MET A 120 9.25 15.76 -0.83
N MET A 121 10.07 16.30 0.06
CA MET A 121 9.84 17.53 0.79
C MET A 121 10.30 18.74 -0.01
N SER A 122 9.50 19.80 0.03
CA SER A 122 9.77 21.08 -0.64
C SER A 122 9.19 22.24 0.16
N GLY A 123 9.67 23.46 -0.11
CA GLY A 123 9.23 24.67 0.59
C GLY A 123 9.74 24.77 2.03
N ASP A 124 9.07 25.58 2.83
CA ASP A 124 9.48 26.00 4.18
C ASP A 124 8.58 25.44 5.30
N LYS A 125 7.60 24.58 4.96
CA LYS A 125 6.62 24.04 5.91
C LYS A 125 6.86 22.57 6.24
N GLU A 126 6.65 22.23 7.51
CA GLU A 126 6.63 20.84 7.95
C GLU A 126 5.39 20.12 7.43
N ARG A 127 5.57 18.89 6.94
CA ARG A 127 4.46 18.03 6.53
C ARG A 127 4.12 17.04 7.63
N TYR A 128 2.82 16.85 7.84
CA TYR A 128 2.29 15.81 8.71
C TYR A 128 1.36 14.93 7.89
N SER A 129 1.57 13.62 7.96
CA SER A 129 0.65 12.65 7.39
C SER A 129 0.12 11.71 8.46
N TYR A 130 -1.14 11.31 8.31
CA TYR A 130 -1.81 10.34 9.15
C TYR A 130 -2.29 9.20 8.26
N GLY A 131 -1.97 7.97 8.65
CA GLY A 131 -2.30 6.79 7.87
C GLY A 131 -2.90 5.66 8.70
N CYS A 132 -3.81 4.92 8.09
CA CYS A 132 -4.30 3.63 8.56
C CYS A 132 -3.88 2.53 7.57
N PHE A 133 -3.16 1.53 8.07
CA PHE A 133 -2.52 0.49 7.28
C PHE A 133 -3.13 -0.86 7.66
N SER A 134 -3.95 -1.42 6.76
CA SER A 134 -4.62 -2.72 6.90
C SER A 134 -3.70 -3.81 6.42
N THR A 135 -3.31 -4.70 7.33
CA THR A 135 -2.23 -5.67 7.11
C THR A 135 -2.67 -7.07 7.55
N PRO A 136 -2.36 -8.14 6.79
CA PRO A 136 -2.59 -9.51 7.27
C PRO A 136 -1.82 -9.77 8.56
N ARG A 137 -2.39 -10.58 9.45
CA ARG A 137 -1.71 -11.06 10.66
C ARG A 137 -0.54 -11.97 10.29
N GLU A 138 0.42 -12.09 11.20
CA GLU A 138 1.50 -13.06 11.07
C GLU A 138 0.94 -14.48 10.93
N GLY A 139 1.58 -15.30 10.09
CA GLY A 139 1.14 -16.67 9.81
C GLY A 139 -0.02 -16.81 8.82
N VAL A 140 -0.65 -15.71 8.38
CA VAL A 140 -1.68 -15.77 7.33
C VAL A 140 -1.05 -16.23 6.02
N THR A 141 -1.68 -17.22 5.37
CA THR A 141 -1.31 -17.64 4.02
C THR A 141 -1.98 -16.73 3.01
N MET A 142 -1.20 -16.15 2.11
CA MET A 142 -1.66 -15.40 0.96
C MET A 142 -1.73 -16.33 -0.24
N GLU A 143 -2.84 -16.29 -0.96
CA GLU A 143 -3.07 -17.10 -2.15
C GLU A 143 -4.02 -16.37 -3.11
N VAL A 144 -3.91 -16.71 -4.40
CA VAL A 144 -4.79 -16.17 -5.43
C VAL A 144 -6.17 -16.79 -5.30
N PRO A 145 -7.26 -16.01 -5.27
CA PRO A 145 -8.61 -16.56 -5.27
C PRO A 145 -8.88 -17.42 -6.52
N PRO A 146 -9.43 -18.63 -6.37
CA PRO A 146 -9.67 -19.53 -7.50
C PRO A 146 -10.67 -18.95 -8.51
N GLU A 147 -11.50 -17.98 -8.13
CA GLU A 147 -12.42 -17.28 -9.03
C GLU A 147 -11.70 -16.41 -10.07
N LEU A 148 -10.44 -16.05 -9.82
CA LEU A 148 -9.61 -15.24 -10.70
C LEU A 148 -8.59 -16.08 -11.48
N VAL A 149 -8.75 -17.41 -11.48
CA VAL A 149 -7.86 -18.35 -12.15
C VAL A 149 -8.65 -19.19 -13.14
N ASP A 150 -8.28 -19.09 -14.41
CA ASP A 150 -8.82 -19.89 -15.51
C ASP A 150 -7.75 -20.21 -16.55
N ASN A 151 -8.14 -20.78 -17.70
CA ASN A 151 -7.19 -21.17 -18.76
C ASN A 151 -6.55 -19.96 -19.44
N ASP A 152 -7.23 -18.81 -19.47
CA ASP A 152 -6.75 -17.56 -20.09
C ASP A 152 -6.02 -16.68 -19.06
N HIS A 153 -6.33 -16.84 -17.77
CA HIS A 153 -5.76 -16.11 -16.64
C HIS A 153 -5.20 -17.09 -15.60
N PRO A 154 -4.02 -17.69 -15.82
CA PRO A 154 -3.41 -18.58 -14.84
C PRO A 154 -3.04 -17.82 -13.56
N ALA A 155 -2.85 -18.55 -12.46
CA ALA A 155 -2.35 -17.96 -11.22
C ALA A 155 -0.95 -17.36 -11.45
N LEU A 156 -0.77 -16.09 -11.12
CA LEU A 156 0.51 -15.40 -11.24
C LEU A 156 1.40 -15.56 -10.01
N TYR A 157 0.83 -15.97 -8.88
CA TYR A 157 1.52 -16.10 -7.60
C TYR A 157 1.22 -17.45 -6.96
N ARG A 158 2.26 -18.11 -6.44
CA ARG A 158 2.11 -19.30 -5.60
C ARG A 158 1.71 -18.91 -4.17
N PRO A 159 1.03 -19.78 -3.41
CA PRO A 159 0.73 -19.51 -2.01
C PRO A 159 1.98 -19.29 -1.16
N PHE A 160 1.92 -18.35 -0.21
CA PHE A 160 3.02 -18.06 0.71
C PHE A 160 2.54 -17.55 2.07
N ILE A 161 3.38 -17.67 3.10
CA ILE A 161 3.08 -17.12 4.43
C ILE A 161 3.49 -15.65 4.47
N TYR A 162 2.58 -14.77 4.88
CA TYR A 162 2.78 -13.32 4.88
C TYR A 162 4.02 -12.88 5.68
N SER A 163 4.29 -13.50 6.83
CA SER A 163 5.46 -13.20 7.67
C SER A 163 6.78 -13.50 6.97
N ASP A 164 6.82 -14.53 6.11
CA ASP A 164 8.03 -14.91 5.37
C ASP A 164 8.32 -13.88 4.27
N PHE A 165 7.27 -13.44 3.56
CA PHE A 165 7.37 -12.35 2.61
C PHE A 165 7.88 -11.06 3.27
N LEU A 166 7.36 -10.70 4.44
CA LEU A 166 7.80 -9.50 5.18
C LEU A 166 9.29 -9.53 5.52
N ALA A 167 9.80 -10.68 5.96
CA ALA A 167 11.20 -10.88 6.32
C ALA A 167 12.15 -10.66 5.13
N ILE A 168 11.72 -11.05 3.93
CA ILE A 168 12.49 -10.90 2.68
C ILE A 168 12.38 -9.47 2.14
N HIS A 169 11.16 -8.91 2.10
CA HIS A 169 10.94 -7.55 1.63
C HIS A 169 11.79 -6.54 2.43
N GLY A 170 11.88 -6.70 3.76
CA GLY A 170 12.72 -5.83 4.60
C GLY A 170 14.21 -5.78 4.24
N ARG A 171 14.71 -6.73 3.43
CA ARG A 171 16.12 -6.87 3.04
C ARG A 171 16.37 -6.57 1.56
N SER A 172 15.33 -6.38 0.76
CA SER A 172 15.43 -6.20 -0.68
C SER A 172 15.23 -4.74 -1.08
N PRO A 173 16.09 -4.18 -1.95
CA PRO A 173 15.85 -2.89 -2.58
C PRO A 173 14.88 -2.98 -3.78
N SER A 174 14.45 -4.19 -4.15
CA SER A 174 13.58 -4.42 -5.31
C SER A 174 12.13 -4.08 -5.04
N PHE A 175 11.50 -3.43 -6.00
CA PHE A 175 10.07 -3.11 -5.98
C PHE A 175 9.20 -4.27 -6.47
N ASP A 176 9.79 -5.17 -7.25
CA ASP A 176 9.17 -6.38 -7.78
C ASP A 176 9.42 -7.59 -6.85
N ILE A 177 9.62 -7.34 -5.56
CA ILE A 177 9.98 -8.38 -4.61
C ILE A 177 8.85 -9.40 -4.43
N LEU A 178 7.58 -8.99 -4.55
CA LEU A 178 6.46 -9.93 -4.56
C LEU A 178 6.55 -10.91 -5.73
N LYS A 179 6.79 -10.42 -6.95
CA LYS A 179 6.95 -11.26 -8.15
C LYS A 179 8.18 -12.16 -8.03
N THR A 180 9.27 -11.63 -7.50
CA THR A 180 10.49 -12.43 -7.27
C THR A 180 10.26 -13.52 -6.22
N TYR A 181 9.54 -13.19 -5.15
CA TYR A 181 9.33 -14.09 -4.02
C TYR A 181 8.24 -15.12 -4.26
N ALA A 182 7.14 -14.76 -4.92
CA ALA A 182 5.95 -15.61 -5.04
C ALA A 182 5.49 -15.80 -6.49
N GLY A 183 6.07 -15.12 -7.48
CA GLY A 183 5.69 -15.27 -8.88
C GLY A 183 5.82 -16.71 -9.40
N ILE A 184 5.00 -17.03 -10.40
CA ILE A 184 5.01 -18.29 -11.17
C ILE A 184 5.55 -18.00 -12.57
#